data_AF-I3TDU3-F1
#
_entry.id   AF-I3TDU3-F1
#
_cell.length_a   1.000
_cell.length_b   1.000
_cell.length_c   1.000
_cell.angle_alpha   90.00
_cell.angle_beta   90.00
_cell.angle_gamma   90.00
#
_symmetry.space_group_name_H-M   'P 1'
#
loop_
_entity.id
_entity.type
_entity.pdbx_description
1 polymer ?
#
loop_
_entity_poly.entity_id
_entity_poly.type
_entity_poly.pdbx_seq_one_letter_code
_entity_poly.pdbx_strand_id
1 'polypeptide(L)' 'MPVRALVLPSRVWVEVPRDSITLAELVRTIVERGFSGNLIVLVNDRIADEPWTLIRAGDRVVVIEEAPGG' A
#
# COMPACT_ATOMS: atom_id res chain seq x y z
N MET A 1 -13.17 5.16 9.52
CA MET A 1 -12.45 3.87 9.63
C MET A 1 -11.08 4.05 8.99
N PRO A 2 -9.98 3.45 9.48
CA PRO A 2 -8.66 3.62 8.87
C PRO A 2 -8.52 2.81 7.57
N VAL A 3 -7.69 3.28 6.65
CA VAL A 3 -7.19 2.47 5.52
C VAL A 3 -6.14 1.50 6.05
N ARG A 4 -6.22 0.23 5.65
CA ARG A 4 -5.32 -0.84 6.09
C ARG A 4 -4.73 -1.54 4.88
N ALA A 5 -3.41 -1.71 4.88
CA ALA A 5 -2.69 -2.42 3.84
C ALA A 5 -1.84 -3.55 4.44
N LEU A 6 -1.88 -4.73 3.82
CA LEU A 6 -1.01 -5.85 4.16
C LEU A 6 0.25 -5.79 3.30
N VAL A 7 1.42 -5.68 3.92
CA VAL A 7 2.71 -5.70 3.23
C VAL A 7 3.30 -7.10 3.24
N LEU A 8 3.65 -7.61 2.06
CA LEU A 8 4.29 -8.89 1.81
C LEU A 8 5.74 -8.68 1.33
N PRO A 9 6.68 -9.61 1.62
CA PRO A 9 6.47 -10.91 2.29
C PRO A 9 6.42 -10.84 3.82
N SER A 10 6.72 -9.67 4.42
CA SER A 10 6.86 -9.48 5.87
C SER A 10 5.56 -9.73 6.67
N ARG A 11 4.40 -9.79 6.02
CA ARG A 11 3.07 -9.98 6.62
C ARG A 11 2.73 -8.94 7.69
N VAL A 12 3.15 -7.70 7.47
CA VAL A 12 2.92 -6.57 8.37
C VAL A 12 1.72 -5.77 7.90
N TRP A 13 0.86 -5.36 8.84
CA TRP A 13 -0.23 -4.44 8.55
C TRP A 13 0.24 -2.99 8.73
N VAL A 14 0.04 -2.17 7.70
CA VAL A 14 0.19 -0.71 7.74
C VAL A 14 -1.18 -0.09 7.80
N GLU A 15 -1.42 0.71 8.83
CA GLU A 15 -2.67 1.45 9.01
C GLU A 15 -2.42 2.94 8.85
N VAL A 16 -3.28 3.57 8.06
CA VAL A 16 -3.29 5.03 7.86
C VAL A 16 -4.59 5.55 8.49
N PRO A 17 -4.52 6.46 9.49
CA PRO A 17 -5.68 6.91 10.26
C PRO A 17 -6.50 7.95 9.49
N ARG A 18 -6.91 7.61 8.27
CA ARG A 18 -7.76 8.39 7.36
C ARG A 18 -8.79 7.46 6.72
N ASP A 19 -9.92 8.02 6.35
CA ASP A 19 -11.01 7.32 5.66
C ASP A 19 -10.74 7.13 4.16
N SER A 20 -9.85 7.93 3.59
CA SER A 20 -9.32 7.76 2.24
C SER A 20 -7.91 8.35 2.10
N ILE A 21 -7.14 7.80 1.17
CA ILE A 21 -5.80 8.27 0.79
C ILE A 21 -5.55 8.01 -0.70
N THR A 22 -4.60 8.72 -1.28
CA THR A 22 -4.07 8.40 -2.60
C THR A 22 -3.06 7.25 -2.54
N LEU A 23 -2.84 6.55 -3.67
CA LEU A 23 -1.78 5.56 -3.80
C LEU A 23 -0.41 6.15 -3.43
N ALA A 24 -0.10 7.36 -3.88
CA ALA A 24 1.15 8.05 -3.55
C ALA A 24 1.35 8.22 -2.03
N GLU A 25 0.29 8.60 -1.30
CA GLU A 25 0.34 8.73 0.16
C GLU A 25 0.54 7.39 0.86
N LEU A 26 -0.09 6.32 0.37
CA LEU A 26 0.12 4.98 0.89
C LEU A 26 1.58 4.54 0.69
N VAL A 27 2.10 4.65 -0.54
CA VAL A 27 3.47 4.28 -0.88
C VAL A 27 4.47 5.07 -0.02
N ARG A 28 4.28 6.39 0.11
CA ARG A 28 5.11 7.22 0.99
C ARG A 28 5.09 6.74 2.43
N THR A 29 3.91 6.43 2.97
CA THR A 29 3.76 5.93 4.35
C THR A 29 4.47 4.58 4.55
N ILE A 30 4.46 3.72 3.54
CA ILE A 30 5.14 2.42 3.57
C ILE A 30 6.66 2.61 3.53
N VAL A 31 7.18 3.43 2.61
CA VAL A 31 8.62 3.71 2.53
C VAL A 31 9.14 4.40 3.80
N GLU A 32 8.38 5.34 4.38
CA GLU A 32 8.73 6.00 5.66
C GLU A 32 8.80 5.02 6.84
N ARG A 33 8.16 3.84 6.74
CA ARG A 33 8.27 2.76 7.72
C ARG A 33 9.46 1.82 7.49
N GLY A 34 10.27 2.06 6.46
CA GLY A 34 11.51 1.34 6.19
C GLY A 34 11.40 0.18 5.19
N PHE A 35 10.26 0.04 4.51
CA PHE A 35 10.13 -0.88 3.38
C PHE A 35 10.80 -0.29 2.12
N SER A 36 11.18 -1.15 1.18
CA SER A 36 11.79 -0.72 -0.08
C SER A 36 10.85 0.15 -0.92
N GLY A 37 11.43 0.93 -1.84
CA GLY A 37 10.67 1.76 -2.78
C GLY A 37 10.06 0.99 -3.95
N ASN A 38 10.44 -0.27 -4.16
CA ASN A 38 9.93 -1.10 -5.25
C ASN A 38 8.71 -1.87 -4.76
N LEU A 39 7.54 -1.27 -4.95
CA LEU A 39 6.27 -1.78 -4.42
C LEU A 39 5.27 -1.99 -5.54
N ILE A 40 4.65 -3.17 -5.58
CA ILE A 40 3.41 -3.41 -6.33
C ILE A 40 2.25 -3.31 -5.36
N VAL A 41 1.28 -2.44 -5.66
CA VAL A 41 0.09 -2.27 -4.84
C VAL A 41 -1.13 -2.85 -5.54
N LEU A 42 -1.84 -3.73 -4.84
CA LEU A 42 -3.12 -4.29 -5.24
C LEU A 42 -4.23 -3.66 -4.41
N VAL A 43 -5.23 -3.09 -5.06
CA VAL A 43 -6.45 -2.55 -4.45
C VAL A 43 -7.63 -3.33 -5.02
N ASN A 44 -8.38 -4.03 -4.16
CA ASN A 44 -9.51 -4.89 -4.55
C ASN A 44 -9.13 -5.86 -5.69
N ASP A 45 -8.00 -6.55 -5.51
CA ASP A 45 -7.45 -7.56 -6.42
C ASP A 45 -7.03 -7.01 -7.81
N ARG A 46 -6.86 -5.70 -7.95
CA ARG A 46 -6.35 -5.04 -9.16
C ARG A 46 -5.08 -4.25 -8.86
N ILE A 47 -4.14 -4.25 -9.79
CA ILE A 47 -2.94 -3.41 -9.70
C ILE A 47 -3.37 -1.94 -9.74
N ALA A 48 -2.89 -1.15 -8.78
CA ALA A 48 -2.99 0.29 -8.77
C ALA A 48 -1.64 0.87 -9.21
N ASP A 49 -1.62 1.51 -10.37
CA ASP A 49 -0.45 2.08 -11.04
C ASP A 49 -0.49 3.61 -11.08
N GLU A 50 -1.68 4.20 -11.03
CA GLU A 50 -1.83 5.66 -11.02
C GLU A 50 -1.64 6.26 -9.61
N PRO A 51 -0.71 7.22 -9.41
CA PRO A 51 -0.43 7.83 -8.10
C PRO A 51 -1.64 8.49 -7.43
N TRP A 52 -2.61 8.96 -8.22
CA TRP A 52 -3.86 9.60 -7.76
C TRP A 52 -5.00 8.61 -7.53
N THR A 53 -4.77 7.29 -7.69
CA THR A 53 -5.77 6.27 -7.36
C THR A 53 -6.22 6.43 -5.92
N LEU A 54 -7.54 6.59 -5.73
CA LEU A 54 -8.14 6.78 -4.42
C LEU A 54 -8.39 5.43 -3.75
N ILE A 55 -7.82 5.25 -2.57
CA ILE A 55 -7.97 4.08 -1.71
C ILE A 55 -8.85 4.50 -0.52
N ARG A 56 -9.94 3.77 -0.30
CA ARG A 56 -10.91 4.06 0.76
C ARG A 56 -10.83 3.06 1.88
N ALA A 57 -11.27 3.47 3.06
CA ALA A 57 -11.42 2.57 4.19
C ALA A 57 -12.42 1.45 3.84
N GLY A 58 -11.97 0.21 3.98
CA GLY A 58 -12.73 -0.99 3.57
C GLY A 58 -12.23 -1.63 2.28
N ASP A 59 -11.43 -0.92 1.47
CA ASP A 59 -10.77 -1.53 0.33
C ASP A 59 -9.77 -2.59 0.80
N ARG A 60 -9.68 -3.70 0.05
CA ARG A 60 -8.66 -4.72 0.26
C ARG A 60 -7.36 -4.25 -0.36
N VAL A 61 -6.39 -3.89 0.47
CA VAL A 61 -5.08 -3.41 0.01
C VAL A 61 -3.98 -4.39 0.36
N VAL A 62 -3.26 -4.85 -0.66
CA VAL A 62 -2.06 -5.70 -0.52
C VAL A 62 -0.90 -4.97 -1.18
N VAL A 63 0.21 -4.84 -0.48
CA VAL A 63 1.45 -4.29 -1.01
C VAL A 63 2.48 -5.40 -1.06
N ILE A 64 3.09 -5.58 -2.23
CA ILE A 64 4.13 -6.56 -2.47
C ILE A 64 5.43 -5.77 -2.60
N GLU A 65 6.33 -5.98 -1.66
CA GLU A 65 7.69 -5.47 -1.73
C GLU A 65 8.52 -6.38 -2.65
N GLU A 66 9.01 -5.84 -3.76
CA GLU A 66 9.91 -6.57 -4.64
C GLU A 66 11.31 -6.64 -4.02
N ALA A 67 11.88 -7.84 -3.99
CA ALA A 67 13.26 -8.00 -3.56
C ALA A 67 14.20 -7.30 -4.56
N PRO A 68 15.34 -6.74 -4.11
CA PRO A 68 16.36 -6.25 -5.02
C PRO A 68 16.91 -7.42 -5.84
N GLY A 69 16.39 -7.62 -7.05
CA GLY A 69 16.77 -8.72 -7.96
C GLY A 69 15.65 -9.26 -8.84
N GLY A 70 14.38 -8.97 -8.53
CA GLY A 70 13.21 -9.55 -9.20
C GLY A 70 12.65 -10.77 -8.45
#